data_AF-A0A9W8MR58-F1
#
_entry.id   AF-A0A9W8MR58-F1
#
_cell.length_a   1.000
_cell.length_b   1.000
_cell.length_c   1.000
_cell.angle_alpha   90.00
_cell.angle_beta   90.00
_cell.angle_gamma   90.00
#
_symmetry.space_group_name_H-M   'P 1'
#
loop_
_entity.id
_entity.type
_entity.pdbx_description
1 polymer ?
#
loop_
_entity_poly.entity_id
_entity_poly.type
_entity_poly.pdbx_seq_one_letter_code
_entity_poly.pdbx_strand_id
1 'polypeptide(L)'
;MWGQDVELPMKIKGNPEHYENAVKYNAMISEILARKMLKFGAVKVFPKGLASVEEGFAYMKTGKIHAEKVVYKISDTPDIS
;
A
#
# COMPACT_ATOMS: atom_id res chain seq x y z
N MET A 1 -13.19 -10.80 9.75
CA MET A 1 -13.44 -10.99 8.30
C MET A 1 -13.83 -9.63 7.71
N TRP A 2 -13.65 -9.38 6.41
CA TRP A 2 -14.01 -8.09 5.80
C TRP A 2 -15.50 -7.77 5.99
N GLY A 3 -15.83 -6.53 6.34
CA GLY A 3 -17.21 -6.11 6.61
C GLY A 3 -17.76 -6.52 7.98
N GLN A 4 -16.94 -7.08 8.87
CA GLN A 4 -17.29 -7.34 10.26
C GLN A 4 -16.74 -6.26 11.19
N ASP A 5 -17.35 -6.13 12.36
CA ASP A 5 -16.86 -5.26 13.42
C ASP A 5 -15.48 -5.74 13.88
N VAL A 6 -14.57 -4.78 14.00
CA VAL A 6 -13.23 -4.99 14.55
C VAL A 6 -13.01 -4.04 15.71
N GLU A 7 -12.54 -4.57 16.84
CA GLU A 7 -12.04 -3.78 17.94
C GLU A 7 -10.51 -3.83 17.90
N LEU A 8 -9.85 -2.73 17.49
CA LEU A 8 -8.48 -2.27 17.87
C LEU A 8 -7.86 -1.32 16.80
N PRO A 9 -7.23 -0.19 17.17
CA PRO A 9 -7.34 0.60 18.40
C PRO A 9 -8.61 1.50 18.43
N MET A 10 -9.49 1.40 17.43
CA MET A 10 -10.77 2.11 17.35
C MET A 10 -11.88 1.10 17.00
N LYS A 11 -13.10 1.31 17.51
CA LYS A 11 -14.27 0.50 17.13
C LYS A 11 -14.74 0.94 15.75
N ILE A 12 -14.53 0.10 14.75
CA ILE A 12 -14.98 0.36 13.38
C ILE A 12 -16.14 -0.59 13.10
N LYS A 13 -17.33 -0.03 12.86
CA LYS A 13 -18.49 -0.81 12.44
C LYS A 13 -18.26 -1.34 11.03
N GLY A 14 -18.53 -2.62 10.83
CA GLY A 14 -18.54 -3.22 9.51
C GLY A 14 -19.67 -2.64 8.65
N ASN A 15 -19.34 -2.13 7.46
CA ASN A 15 -20.33 -1.82 6.43
C ASN A 15 -20.16 -2.82 5.27
N PRO A 16 -21.17 -3.67 4.98
CA PRO A 16 -21.14 -4.60 3.84
C PRO A 16 -20.90 -3.91 2.49
N GLU A 17 -21.37 -2.68 2.30
CA GLU A 17 -21.18 -1.92 1.06
C GLU A 17 -19.70 -1.63 0.77
N HIS A 18 -18.84 -1.56 1.80
CA HIS A 18 -17.42 -1.37 1.60
C HIS A 18 -16.78 -2.52 0.83
N TYR A 19 -17.29 -3.75 1.01
CA TYR A 19 -16.81 -4.89 0.25
C TYR A 19 -17.19 -4.77 -1.24
N GLU A 20 -18.46 -4.49 -1.53
CA GLU A 20 -18.92 -4.33 -2.92
C GLU A 20 -18.19 -3.18 -3.63
N ASN A 21 -18.01 -2.06 -2.93
CA ASN A 21 -17.27 -0.92 -3.45
C ASN A 21 -15.79 -1.25 -3.66
N ALA A 22 -15.15 -1.99 -2.75
CA ALA A 22 -13.76 -2.43 -2.93
C ALA A 22 -13.57 -3.28 -4.19
N VAL A 23 -14.51 -4.19 -4.49
CA VAL A 23 -14.49 -4.99 -5.72
C VAL A 23 -14.58 -4.09 -6.96
N LYS A 24 -15.54 -3.14 -6.98
CA LYS A 24 -15.73 -2.20 -8.09
C LYS A 24 -14.50 -1.29 -8.28
N TYR A 25 -13.95 -0.75 -7.18
CA TYR A 25 -12.77 0.10 -7.21
C TYR A 25 -11.53 -0.66 -7.67
N ASN A 26 -11.36 -1.91 -7.24
CA ASN A 26 -10.24 -2.73 -7.69
C ASN A 26 -10.26 -2.95 -9.20
N ALA A 27 -11.43 -3.29 -9.77
CA ALA A 27 -11.58 -3.46 -11.21
C ALA A 27 -11.27 -2.16 -11.98
N MET A 28 -11.85 -1.04 -11.54
CA MET A 28 -11.63 0.27 -12.15
C MET A 28 -10.15 0.71 -12.07
N ILE A 29 -9.52 0.60 -10.91
CA ILE A 29 -8.11 0.97 -10.72
C ILE A 29 -7.20 0.09 -11.58
N SER A 30 -7.48 -1.22 -11.66
CA SER A 30 -6.73 -2.16 -12.50
C SER A 30 -6.77 -1.77 -13.99
N GLU A 31 -7.94 -1.36 -14.48
CA GLU A 31 -8.10 -0.87 -15.86
C GLU A 31 -7.30 0.42 -16.10
N ILE A 32 -7.39 1.37 -15.18
CA ILE A 32 -6.65 2.65 -15.24
C ILE A 32 -5.13 2.41 -15.27
N LEU A 33 -4.64 1.47 -14.45
CA LEU A 33 -3.23 1.07 -14.39
C LEU A 33 -2.79 0.40 -15.69
N ALA A 34 -3.57 -0.56 -16.21
CA ALA A 34 -3.28 -1.26 -17.47
C ALA A 34 -3.20 -0.29 -18.67
N ARG A 35 -4.06 0.74 -18.67
CA ARG A 35 -4.05 1.81 -19.67
C ARG A 35 -2.98 2.88 -19.46
N LYS A 36 -2.14 2.76 -18.42
CA LYS A 36 -1.08 3.71 -18.07
C LYS A 36 -1.58 5.15 -17.93
N MET A 37 -2.81 5.32 -17.44
CA MET A 37 -3.45 6.64 -17.30
C MET A 37 -3.00 7.40 -16.04
N LEU A 38 -2.14 6.81 -15.21
CA LEU A 38 -1.61 7.42 -14.00
C LEU A 38 -0.11 7.59 -14.07
N LYS A 39 0.38 8.71 -13.55
CA LYS A 39 1.79 8.93 -13.26
C LYS A 39 2.04 8.67 -11.78
N PHE A 40 2.93 7.73 -11.47
CA PHE A 40 3.30 7.43 -10.08
C PHE A 40 4.24 8.50 -9.51
N GLY A 41 4.17 8.68 -8.18
CA GLY A 41 5.17 9.44 -7.45
C GLY A 41 6.53 8.73 -7.42
N ALA A 42 7.56 9.44 -6.96
CA ALA A 42 8.88 8.84 -6.75
C ALA A 42 8.80 7.69 -5.73
N VAL A 43 9.58 6.64 -5.96
CA VAL A 43 9.65 5.47 -5.09
C VAL A 43 11.07 5.31 -4.58
N LYS A 44 11.21 5.06 -3.27
CA LYS A 44 12.46 4.69 -2.63
C LYS A 44 12.42 3.24 -2.22
N VAL A 45 13.16 2.41 -2.94
CA VAL A 45 13.29 0.99 -2.63
C VAL A 45 14.41 0.80 -1.62
N PHE A 46 14.09 0.20 -0.46
CA PHE A 46 15.09 -0.12 0.54
C PHE A 46 15.83 -1.42 0.20
N PRO A 47 17.15 -1.49 0.47
CA PRO A 47 18.03 -2.46 -0.18
C PRO A 47 17.94 -3.89 0.37
N LYS A 48 17.46 -4.11 1.59
CA LYS A 48 17.48 -5.43 2.26
C LYS A 48 16.08 -6.05 2.41
N GLY A 49 15.13 -5.65 1.57
CA GLY A 49 13.76 -6.16 1.62
C GLY A 49 13.12 -5.99 2.99
N LEU A 50 12.51 -7.05 3.54
CA LEU A 50 11.86 -7.00 4.85
C LEU A 50 12.81 -6.61 5.99
N ALA A 51 14.10 -6.95 5.91
CA ALA A 51 15.08 -6.60 6.93
C ALA A 51 15.32 -5.08 7.04
N SER A 52 14.91 -4.30 6.03
CA SER A 52 14.99 -2.83 6.04
C SER A 52 13.74 -2.14 6.60
N VAL A 53 12.71 -2.87 7.04
CA VAL A 53 11.44 -2.25 7.49
C VAL A 53 11.66 -1.29 8.67
N GLU A 54 12.47 -1.69 9.65
CA GLU A 54 12.81 -0.83 10.80
C GLU A 54 13.51 0.45 10.36
N GLU A 55 14.49 0.33 9.46
CA GLU A 55 15.23 1.45 8.88
C GLU A 55 14.30 2.41 8.13
N GLY A 56 13.36 1.88 7.33
CA GLY A 56 12.41 2.71 6.60
C GLY A 56 11.40 3.40 7.52
N PHE A 57 10.99 2.78 8.63
CA PHE A 57 10.22 3.47 9.67
C PHE A 57 11.01 4.61 10.33
N ALA A 58 12.28 4.39 10.66
CA ALA A 58 13.15 5.43 11.20
C ALA A 58 13.35 6.57 10.19
N TYR A 59 13.53 6.25 8.92
CA TYR A 59 13.62 7.21 7.82
C TYR A 59 12.37 8.10 7.73
N MET A 60 11.18 7.51 7.82
CA MET A 60 9.91 8.27 7.82
C MET A 60 9.77 9.16 9.06
N LYS A 61 10.06 8.63 10.25
CA LYS A 61 9.91 9.36 11.52
C LYS A 61 10.90 10.52 11.68
N THR A 62 12.08 10.43 11.08
CA THR A 62 13.11 11.48 11.13
C THR A 62 12.87 12.63 10.16
N GLY A 63 11.76 12.61 9.40
CA GLY A 63 11.41 13.70 8.47
C GLY A 63 12.27 13.76 7.20
N LYS A 64 13.05 12.72 6.92
CA LYS A 64 13.92 12.62 5.72
C LYS A 64 13.14 12.24 4.45
N ILE A 65 11.85 11.97 4.57
CA ILE A 65 10.99 11.60 3.43
C ILE A 65 10.68 12.85 2.58
N HIS A 66 10.94 12.77 1.27
CA HIS A 66 10.74 13.90 0.35
C HIS A 66 9.87 13.47 -0.84
N ALA A 67 8.55 13.62 -0.69
CA ALA A 67 7.55 13.34 -1.73
C ALA A 67 7.71 11.96 -2.43
N GLU A 68 8.24 10.98 -1.69
CA GLU A 68 8.52 9.64 -2.20
C GLU A 68 7.81 8.59 -1.34
N LYS A 69 7.47 7.46 -1.97
CA LYS A 69 6.92 6.30 -1.27
C LYS A 69 8.05 5.34 -0.90
N VAL A 70 8.16 4.98 0.38
CA VAL A 70 9.04 3.90 0.85
C VAL A 70 8.46 2.55 0.43
N VAL A 71 9.26 1.75 -0.26
CA VAL A 71 8.90 0.42 -0.78
C VAL A 71 9.97 -0.60 -0.39
N TYR A 72 9.55 -1.82 -0.10
CA TYR A 72 10.43 -2.96 0.21
C TYR A 72 10.17 -4.04 -0.83
N LYS A 73 11.21 -4.43 -1.57
CA LYS A 73 11.14 -5.57 -2.48
C LYS A 73 11.42 -6.84 -1.68
N ILE A 74 10.43 -7.73 -1.58
CA ILE A 74 10.60 -9.05 -0.98
C ILE A 74 11.10 -9.97 -2.08
N SER A 75 12.15 -10.75 -1.82
CA SER A 75 12.81 -11.63 -2.82
C SER A 75 11.85 -12.54 -3.55
N ASP A 76 10.80 -12.97 -2.84
CA ASP A 76 9.82 -13.93 -3.34
C ASP A 76 8.67 -13.25 -4.11
N THR A 77 8.72 -11.92 -4.25
CA THR A 77 7.75 -11.15 -5.04
C THR A 77 8.31 -10.92 -6.44
N PRO A 78 7.53 -11.23 -7.51
CA PRO A 78 7.92 -10.95 -8.89
C PRO A 78 8.32 -9.49 -9.10
N ASP A 79 9.23 -9.25 -10.06
CA ASP A 79 9.72 -7.91 -10.38
C ASP A 79 8.60 -6.98 -10.86
N ILE A 80 8.72 -5.69 -10.51
CA ILE A 80 7.79 -4.65 -10.96
C ILE A 80 8.25 -4.23 -12.37
N SER A 81 7.67 -4.85 -13.41
CA SER A 81 7.89 -4.52 -14.82
C SER A 81 7.00 -3.38 -15.31
#